data_AF-A0A182YCC6-F1
#
_entry.id   AF-A0A182YCC6-F1
#
_cell.length_a   1.000
_cell.length_b   1.000
_cell.length_c   1.000
_cell.angle_alpha   90.00
_cell.angle_beta   90.00
_cell.angle_gamma   90.00
#
_symmetry.space_group_name_H-M   'P 1'
#
loop_
_entity.id
_entity.type
_entity.pdbx_description
1 polymer ?
#
loop_
_entity_poly.entity_id
_entity_poly.type
_entity_poly.pdbx_seq_one_letter_code
_entity_poly.pdbx_strand_id
1 'polypeptide(L)' 'LHTICQPNGQVQRIVIFKKNGVQAMVEYPFPNDNSVSIVRSDTFDSIESATRAKDSLNGCDIYSGCCTLKIDYAK' A
#
# COMPACT_ATOMS: atom_id res chain seq x y z
N LEU A 1 1.13 -2.25 9.62
CA LEU A 1 1.04 -1.91 8.18
C LEU A 1 1.23 -3.10 7.27
N HIS A 2 2.30 -3.90 7.39
CA HIS A 2 2.51 -5.05 6.51
C HIS A 2 1.28 -5.97 6.41
N THR A 3 0.73 -6.47 7.51
CA THR A 3 -0.44 -7.37 7.54
C THR A 3 -1.71 -6.77 6.92
N ILE A 4 -1.94 -5.46 7.05
CA ILE A 4 -3.14 -4.79 6.53
C ILE A 4 -3.00 -4.38 5.05
N CYS A 5 -1.77 -4.14 4.59
CA CYS A 5 -1.50 -3.80 3.19
C CYS A 5 -1.29 -5.05 2.33
N GLN A 6 -0.83 -6.16 2.92
CA GLN A 6 -0.61 -7.44 2.25
C GLN A 6 -1.83 -7.98 1.47
N PRO A 7 -3.09 -7.92 1.96
CA PRO A 7 -4.24 -8.35 1.16
C PRO A 7 -4.58 -7.40 0.00
N ASN A 8 -4.09 -6.15 0.04
CA ASN A 8 -4.37 -5.14 -0.96
C ASN A 8 -3.29 -5.05 -2.06
N GLY A 9 -2.12 -5.65 -1.85
CA GLY A 9 -1.03 -5.71 -2.81
C GLY A 9 0.29 -6.16 -2.19
N GLN A 10 1.23 -6.60 -3.03
CA GLN A 10 2.57 -6.96 -2.57
C GLN A 10 3.33 -5.69 -2.17
N VAL A 11 3.74 -5.59 -0.91
CA VAL A 11 4.49 -4.44 -0.42
C VAL A 11 5.98 -4.63 -0.70
N GLN A 12 6.60 -3.66 -1.38
CA GLN A 12 8.06 -3.66 -1.64
C GLN A 12 8.82 -3.12 -0.43
N ARG A 13 8.37 -1.99 0.13
CA ARG A 13 9.06 -1.32 1.24
C ARG A 13 8.07 -0.56 2.11
N ILE A 14 8.31 -0.56 3.41
CA ILE A 14 7.58 0.27 4.37
C ILE A 14 8.58 1.13 5.11
N VAL A 15 8.36 2.44 5.11
CA VAL A 15 9.15 3.38 5.90
C VAL A 15 8.24 4.04 6.92
N ILE A 16 8.65 4.07 8.19
CA ILE A 16 7.85 4.60 9.28
C ILE A 16 8.64 5.71 9.95
N PHE A 17 7.99 6.85 10.16
CA PHE A 17 8.58 8.03 10.76
C PHE A 17 7.68 8.56 11.87
N LYS A 18 8.31 9.11 12.91
CA LYS A 18 7.62 9.79 14.00
C LYS A 18 8.12 11.23 14.07
N LYS A 19 7.31 12.17 13.57
CA LYS A 19 7.61 13.62 13.60
C LYS A 19 6.46 14.41 14.23
N ASN A 20 5.26 14.33 13.65
CA ASN A 20 4.03 14.96 14.15
C ASN A 20 2.89 13.92 14.22
N GLY A 21 3.14 12.82 14.91
CA GLY A 21 2.35 11.59 14.82
C GLY A 21 3.12 10.48 14.11
N VAL A 22 2.46 9.34 13.95
CA VAL A 22 3.01 8.19 13.22
C VAL A 22 2.64 8.32 11.75
N GLN A 23 3.64 8.46 10.90
CA GLN A 23 3.46 8.46 9.44
C GLN A 23 4.18 7.25 8.87
N ALA A 24 3.54 6.59 7.91
CA ALA A 24 4.13 5.46 7.21
C ALA A 24 3.99 5.66 5.70
N MET A 25 5.07 5.44 4.97
CA MET A 25 5.10 5.38 3.52
C MET A 25 5.23 3.93 3.10
N VAL A 26 4.41 3.51 2.15
CA VAL A 26 4.39 2.14 1.61
C VAL A 26 4.67 2.22 0.12
N GLU A 27 5.73 1.54 -0.30
CA GLU A 27 6.14 1.41 -1.70
C GLU A 27 5.65 0.07 -2.24
N TYR A 28 5.03 0.10 -3.41
CA TYR A 28 4.60 -1.08 -4.15
C TYR A 28 5.56 -1.31 -5.32
N PRO A 29 5.93 -2.58 -5.60
CA PRO A 29 6.86 -2.89 -6.66
C PRO A 29 6.25 -2.48 -8.00
N PHE A 30 6.99 -1.73 -8.80
CA PHE A 30 6.63 -1.46 -10.19
C PHE A 30 7.31 -2.51 -11.07
N PRO A 31 6.63 -3.11 -12.06
CA PRO A 31 7.30 -4.00 -13.01
C PRO A 31 8.25 -3.17 -13.88
N ASN A 32 9.51 -3.08 -13.45
CA ASN A 32 10.60 -2.46 -14.16
C ASN A 32 11.35 -3.52 -14.97
N ASP A 33 10.69 -4.18 -15.91
CA ASP A 33 11.43 -4.93 -16.92
C ASP A 33 10.67 -5.04 -18.23
N ASN A 34 11.40 -4.79 -19.31
CA ASN A 34 10.97 -4.87 -20.70
C ASN A 34 10.66 -6.32 -21.15
N SER A 35 10.47 -7.26 -20.21
CA SER A 35 10.08 -8.64 -20.45
C SER A 35 8.55 -8.77 -20.42
N VAL A 36 7.94 -8.55 -21.58
CA VAL A 36 6.66 -9.20 -21.90
C VAL A 36 6.86 -10.70 -21.76
N SER A 37 6.56 -11.25 -20.59
CA SER A 37 6.55 -12.68 -20.32
C SER A 37 5.17 -13.07 -19.83
N ILE A 38 4.33 -13.37 -20.83
CA ILE A 38 3.40 -14.49 -20.90
C ILE A 38 2.88 -14.99 -19.53
N VAL A 39 1.59 -14.74 -19.31
CA VAL A 39 0.68 -15.41 -18.35
C VAL A 39 0.99 -15.32 -16.84
N ARG A 40 0.62 -14.20 -16.20
CA ARG A 40 -0.08 -14.18 -14.89
C ARG A 40 -0.96 -12.93 -14.81
N SER A 41 -2.28 -13.10 -14.84
CA SER A 41 -3.27 -12.01 -14.80
C SER A 41 -3.21 -11.13 -13.53
N ASP A 42 -2.41 -11.51 -12.54
CA ASP A 42 -2.32 -10.85 -11.23
C ASP A 42 -1.24 -9.75 -11.13
N THR A 43 -0.57 -9.37 -12.23
CA THR A 43 0.63 -8.50 -12.17
C THR A 43 0.48 -7.08 -12.73
N PHE A 44 -0.72 -6.67 -13.16
CA PHE A 44 -0.94 -5.36 -13.81
C PHE A 44 -1.19 -4.18 -12.84
N ASP A 45 -1.15 -4.43 -11.54
CA ASP A 45 -1.95 -3.65 -10.60
C ASP A 45 -1.08 -2.83 -9.62
N SER A 46 0.12 -2.33 -9.96
CA SER A 46 0.91 -1.61 -8.93
C SER A 46 0.24 -0.31 -8.46
N ILE A 47 -0.32 0.47 -9.40
CA ILE A 47 -1.08 1.71 -9.08
C ILE A 47 -2.48 1.36 -8.55
N GLU A 48 -3.11 0.36 -9.13
CA GLU A 48 -4.43 -0.11 -8.72
C GLU A 48 -4.40 -0.72 -7.30
N SER A 49 -3.32 -1.40 -6.91
CA SER A 49 -3.13 -1.97 -5.57
C SER A 49 -2.94 -0.86 -4.56
N ALA A 50 -2.18 0.18 -4.90
CA ALA A 50 -2.08 1.37 -4.06
C ALA A 50 -3.43 2.09 -3.93
N THR A 51 -4.22 2.15 -5.02
CA THR A 51 -5.57 2.74 -5.03
C THR A 51 -6.54 1.94 -4.18
N ARG A 52 -6.56 0.62 -4.32
CA ARG A 52 -7.39 -0.31 -3.55
C ARG A 52 -7.03 -0.29 -2.07
N ALA A 53 -5.73 -0.31 -1.77
CA ALA A 53 -5.23 -0.18 -0.40
C ALA A 53 -5.69 1.14 0.22
N LYS A 54 -5.61 2.25 -0.53
CA LYS A 54 -6.13 3.54 -0.07
C LYS A 54 -7.63 3.46 0.20
N ASP A 55 -8.43 2.97 -0.74
CA ASP A 55 -9.88 2.90 -0.59
C ASP A 55 -10.33 2.02 0.58
N SER A 56 -9.68 0.86 0.76
CA SER A 56 -10.02 -0.10 1.82
C SER A 56 -9.49 0.28 3.20
N LEU A 57 -8.40 1.05 3.31
CA LEU A 57 -7.76 1.36 4.59
C LEU A 57 -7.91 2.82 5.01
N ASN A 58 -8.26 3.73 4.10
CA ASN A 58 -8.44 5.15 4.43
C ASN A 58 -9.71 5.36 5.26
N GLY A 59 -9.54 5.88 6.46
CA GLY A 59 -10.64 6.08 7.42
C GLY A 59 -10.96 4.84 8.26
N CYS A 60 -10.26 3.71 8.05
CA CYS A 60 -10.39 2.55 8.91
C CYS A 60 -9.53 2.70 10.16
N ASP A 61 -10.04 2.18 11.28
CA ASP A 61 -9.29 2.06 12.52
C ASP A 61 -8.52 0.73 12.54
N ILE A 62 -7.23 0.77 12.89
CA ILE A 62 -6.43 -0.46 13.07
C ILE A 62 -7.01 -1.30 14.22
N TYR A 63 -7.45 -0.61 15.28
CA TYR A 63 -8.08 -1.21 16.45
C TYR A 63 -9.42 -0.50 16.66
N SER A 64 -10.44 -1.22 17.10
CA SER A 64 -11.76 -0.62 17.32
C SER A 64 -11.68 0.65 18.17
N GLY A 65 -12.00 1.79 17.55
CA GLY A 65 -11.98 3.10 18.21
C GLY A 65 -10.60 3.72 18.45
N CYS A 66 -9.53 3.21 17.82
CA CYS A 66 -8.18 3.77 17.96
C CYS A 66 -7.32 3.62 16.70
N CYS A 67 -6.45 4.61 16.45
CA CYS A 67 -5.51 4.63 15.33
C CYS A 67 -6.20 4.63 13.96
N THR A 68 -7.10 5.59 13.73
CA THR A 68 -7.68 5.85 12.40
C THR A 68 -6.58 6.15 11.39
N LEU A 69 -6.54 5.36 10.32
CA LEU A 69 -5.59 5.51 9.24
C LEU A 69 -6.05 6.59 8.28
N LYS A 70 -5.14 7.49 7.92
CA LYS A 70 -5.34 8.44 6.82
C LYS A 70 -4.30 8.15 5.76
N ILE A 71 -4.75 7.82 4.56
CA ILE A 71 -3.87 7.44 3.45
C ILE A 71 -4.00 8.48 2.36
N ASP A 72 -2.86 9.02 1.94
CA ASP A 72 -2.76 9.94 0.82
C ASP A 72 -1.63 9.51 -0.10
N TYR A 73 -1.70 9.93 -1.37
CA TYR A 73 -0.63 9.63 -2.30
C TYR A 73 0.60 10.46 -1.95
N ALA A 74 1.76 9.81 -1.88
CA ALA A 74 3.03 10.53 -1.75
C ALA A 74 3.23 11.41 -2.99
N LYS A 75 3.80 12.60 -2.79
CA LYS A 75 4.10 13.57 -3.84
C LYS A 75 5.51 13.39 -4.38
#